data_AF-X1PP13-F1
#
_entry.id   AF-X1PP13-F1
#
_cell.length_a   1.000
_cell.length_b   1.000
_cell.length_c   1.000
_cell.angle_alpha   90.00
_cell.angle_beta   90.00
_cell.angle_gamma   90.00
#
_symmetry.space_group_name_H-M   'P 1'
#
loop_
_entity.id
_entity.type
_entity.pdbx_description
1 polymer ?
#
loop_
_entity_poly.entity_id
_entity_poly.type
_entity_poly.pdbx_seq_one_letter_code
_entity_poly.pdbx_strand_id
1 'polypeptide(L)'
;VILESTVYPGVTEEVIKPILEEAGLKCGSDFKIAYSPERINPGDEEHALNKVTKIVSGVDEETTELVAELYRKVTPHIFKARNIRTAEAAKVIENIQRDLNVALVNELAMIFEKMGLSTEDVLDAAATKWNFYRYSPGLVGGHCIPVDPYYLVYKARELGYHSQVILAGRSINDYMPKHIAEMTVRALNEAGKVIKSSRVLVMGLTYKEDVPDIRESPVRGVIKELKEYGIEIYGYDPLLKGADFEDEFGI
;
A
#
# COMPACT_ATOMS: atom_id res chain seq x y z
N VAL A 1 10.08 -15.90 -19.58
CA VAL A 1 9.25 -14.75 -19.16
C VAL A 1 9.22 -14.69 -17.65
N ILE A 2 9.50 -13.53 -17.05
CA ILE A 2 9.45 -13.35 -15.59
C ILE A 2 8.37 -12.30 -15.31
N LEU A 3 7.37 -12.65 -14.51
CA LEU A 3 6.36 -11.71 -14.05
C LEU A 3 6.81 -11.08 -12.73
N GLU A 4 6.82 -9.74 -12.66
CA GLU A 4 7.20 -9.00 -11.44
C GLU A 4 6.04 -8.22 -10.80
N SER A 5 4.94 -8.02 -11.54
CA SER A 5 3.75 -7.33 -11.05
C SER A 5 3.11 -8.09 -9.89
N THR A 6 2.64 -7.37 -8.87
CA THR A 6 1.84 -7.99 -7.80
C THR A 6 0.55 -8.57 -8.39
N VAL A 7 0.28 -9.83 -8.06
CA VAL A 7 -0.91 -10.57 -8.51
C VAL A 7 -1.42 -11.47 -7.38
N TYR A 8 -2.69 -11.88 -7.45
CA TYR A 8 -3.17 -12.93 -6.55
C TYR A 8 -2.55 -14.30 -6.91
N PRO A 9 -2.49 -15.26 -5.96
CA PRO A 9 -1.91 -16.57 -6.21
C PRO A 9 -2.65 -17.31 -7.33
N GLY A 10 -1.90 -17.69 -8.36
CA GLY A 10 -2.37 -18.42 -9.54
C GLY A 10 -2.21 -17.67 -10.86
N VAL A 11 -2.05 -16.34 -10.87
CA VAL A 11 -2.12 -15.55 -12.12
C VAL A 11 -1.03 -15.95 -13.13
N THR A 12 0.21 -16.17 -12.70
CA THR A 12 1.29 -16.52 -13.63
C THR A 12 1.01 -17.83 -14.37
N GLU A 13 0.46 -18.84 -13.69
CA GLU A 13 0.23 -20.18 -14.24
C GLU A 13 -1.16 -20.34 -14.88
N GLU A 14 -2.20 -19.72 -14.30
CA GLU A 14 -3.61 -19.88 -14.68
C GLU A 14 -4.07 -18.84 -15.71
N VAL A 15 -3.38 -17.70 -15.83
CA VAL A 15 -3.76 -16.59 -16.72
C VAL A 15 -2.65 -16.27 -17.71
N ILE A 16 -1.45 -15.95 -17.23
CA ILE A 16 -0.36 -15.49 -18.11
C ILE A 16 0.15 -16.61 -19.00
N LYS A 17 0.36 -17.81 -18.45
CA LYS A 17 0.80 -18.96 -19.26
C LYS A 17 -0.16 -19.25 -20.43
N PRO A 18 -1.49 -19.43 -20.25
CA PRO A 18 -2.40 -19.62 -21.38
C PRO A 18 -2.31 -18.54 -22.45
N ILE A 19 -2.25 -17.25 -22.05
CA ILE A 19 -2.13 -16.13 -22.99
C ILE A 19 -0.85 -16.24 -23.82
N LEU A 20 0.28 -16.64 -23.22
CA LEU A 20 1.53 -16.84 -23.95
C LEU A 20 1.46 -18.05 -24.91
N GLU A 21 0.74 -19.10 -24.53
CA GLU A 21 0.56 -20.30 -25.35
C GLU A 21 -0.35 -20.07 -26.56
N GLU A 22 -1.15 -18.99 -26.59
CA GLU A 22 -1.93 -18.57 -27.78
C GLU A 22 -1.04 -18.26 -29.00
N ALA A 23 0.25 -17.96 -28.78
CA ALA A 23 1.23 -17.79 -29.85
C ALA A 23 1.63 -19.11 -30.55
N GLY A 24 1.07 -20.26 -30.14
CA GLY A 24 1.40 -21.58 -30.67
C GLY A 24 2.66 -22.21 -30.08
N LEU A 25 3.24 -21.60 -29.04
CA LEU A 25 4.39 -22.10 -28.28
C LEU A 25 3.91 -22.85 -27.03
N LYS A 26 4.70 -23.79 -26.50
CA LYS A 26 4.41 -24.55 -25.28
C LYS A 26 5.34 -24.18 -24.13
N CYS A 27 4.76 -23.89 -22.97
CA CYS A 27 5.52 -23.63 -21.76
C CYS A 27 6.23 -24.91 -21.28
N GLY A 28 7.50 -24.78 -20.89
CA GLY A 28 8.39 -25.87 -20.50
C GLY A 28 9.30 -26.36 -21.62
N SER A 29 8.85 -26.33 -22.88
CA SER A 29 9.66 -26.73 -24.05
C SER A 29 10.15 -25.56 -24.89
N ASP A 30 9.24 -24.65 -25.27
CA ASP A 30 9.56 -23.55 -26.18
C ASP A 30 9.87 -22.25 -25.43
N PHE A 31 9.27 -22.08 -24.25
CA PHE A 31 9.57 -21.00 -23.32
C PHE A 31 9.35 -21.43 -21.87
N LYS A 32 9.95 -20.71 -20.93
CA LYS A 32 9.78 -20.93 -19.48
C LYS A 32 9.20 -19.70 -18.81
N ILE A 33 8.39 -19.91 -17.78
CA ILE A 33 7.80 -18.85 -16.96
C ILE A 33 8.37 -18.88 -15.55
N ALA A 34 8.40 -17.70 -14.92
CA ALA A 34 8.82 -17.52 -13.55
C ALA A 34 8.14 -16.27 -12.96
N TYR A 35 8.20 -16.16 -11.64
CA TYR A 35 7.69 -15.02 -10.90
C TYR A 35 8.75 -14.50 -9.94
N SER A 36 8.89 -13.17 -9.88
CA SER A 36 9.80 -12.50 -8.95
C SER A 36 9.23 -11.13 -8.56
N PRO A 37 8.50 -11.03 -7.44
CA PRO A 37 7.76 -9.81 -7.11
C PRO A 37 8.71 -8.65 -6.80
N GLU A 38 8.29 -7.42 -7.12
CA GLU A 38 9.01 -6.22 -6.68
C GLU A 38 8.75 -5.92 -5.19
N ARG A 39 9.82 -5.60 -4.45
CA ARG A 39 9.82 -5.39 -2.99
C ARG A 39 10.54 -4.09 -2.58
N ILE A 40 10.99 -3.28 -3.54
CA ILE A 40 11.50 -1.93 -3.28
C ILE A 40 10.42 -1.05 -2.64
N ASN A 41 10.84 -0.24 -1.68
CA ASN A 41 10.06 0.83 -1.07
C ASN A 41 10.63 2.17 -1.57
N PRO A 42 9.86 3.03 -2.26
CA PRO A 42 10.36 4.32 -2.74
C PRO A 42 10.91 5.18 -1.59
N GLY A 43 12.10 5.77 -1.76
CA GLY A 43 12.74 6.60 -0.72
C GLY A 43 13.40 5.82 0.43
N ASP A 44 13.54 4.50 0.32
CA ASP A 44 14.14 3.65 1.37
C ASP A 44 15.54 3.19 0.97
N GLU A 45 16.56 3.97 1.34
CA GLU A 45 17.97 3.68 1.02
C GLU A 45 18.54 2.50 1.84
N GLU A 46 17.98 2.25 3.02
CA GLU A 46 18.35 1.12 3.87
C GLU A 46 17.98 -0.20 3.19
N HIS A 47 16.82 -0.24 2.54
CA HIS A 47 16.30 -1.38 1.79
C HIS A 47 16.37 -1.15 0.27
N ALA A 48 17.49 -0.62 -0.21
CA ALA A 48 17.75 -0.47 -1.63
C ALA A 48 17.73 -1.81 -2.39
N LEU A 49 17.53 -1.75 -3.72
CA LEU A 49 17.38 -2.92 -4.60
C LEU A 49 18.51 -3.96 -4.44
N ASN A 50 19.75 -3.52 -4.22
CA ASN A 50 20.89 -4.41 -4.05
C ASN A 50 20.97 -5.07 -2.65
N LYS A 51 20.18 -4.61 -1.68
CA LYS A 51 20.14 -5.12 -0.28
C LYS A 51 18.91 -5.97 0.02
N VAL A 52 17.81 -5.77 -0.69
CA VAL A 52 16.55 -6.50 -0.45
C VAL A 52 16.64 -7.94 -0.93
N THR A 53 16.07 -8.87 -0.16
CA THR A 53 15.92 -10.25 -0.61
C THR A 53 14.91 -10.34 -1.74
N LYS A 54 15.35 -10.78 -2.93
CA LYS A 54 14.46 -11.04 -4.06
C LYS A 54 13.92 -12.47 -3.97
N ILE A 55 12.58 -12.59 -3.99
CA ILE A 55 11.90 -13.89 -4.06
C ILE A 55 11.90 -14.32 -5.53
N VAL A 56 12.28 -15.57 -5.80
CA VAL A 56 12.27 -16.14 -7.14
C VAL A 56 11.60 -17.51 -7.14
N SER A 57 10.84 -17.82 -8.18
CA SER A 57 10.35 -19.16 -8.44
C SER A 57 10.07 -19.34 -9.94
N GLY A 58 10.52 -20.45 -10.50
CA GLY A 58 10.28 -20.84 -11.89
C GLY A 58 9.27 -21.97 -12.01
N VAL A 59 8.85 -22.25 -13.24
CA VAL A 59 7.97 -23.39 -13.58
C VAL A 59 8.61 -24.76 -13.26
N ASP A 60 9.94 -24.81 -13.19
CA ASP A 60 10.73 -25.96 -12.78
C ASP A 60 11.99 -25.50 -11.99
N GLU A 61 12.74 -26.47 -11.45
CA GLU A 61 13.94 -26.20 -10.65
C GLU A 61 15.05 -25.52 -11.47
N GLU A 62 15.26 -25.97 -12.71
CA GLU A 62 16.23 -25.40 -13.65
C GLU A 62 15.93 -23.90 -13.91
N THR A 63 14.67 -23.57 -14.17
CA THR A 63 14.21 -22.19 -14.36
C THR A 63 14.41 -21.38 -13.11
N THR A 64 14.14 -21.96 -11.94
CA THR A 64 14.32 -21.28 -10.65
C THR A 64 15.79 -20.94 -10.42
N GLU A 65 16.73 -21.84 -10.75
CA GLU A 65 18.16 -21.52 -10.67
C GLU A 65 18.58 -20.45 -11.68
N LEU A 66 18.14 -20.56 -12.94
CA LEU A 66 18.46 -19.58 -13.97
C LEU A 66 18.01 -18.17 -13.57
N VAL A 67 16.79 -18.05 -13.03
CA VAL A 67 16.25 -16.77 -12.56
C VAL A 67 16.99 -16.30 -11.31
N ALA A 68 17.36 -17.20 -10.40
CA ALA A 68 18.19 -16.87 -9.25
C ALA A 68 19.56 -16.31 -9.69
N GLU A 69 20.24 -16.93 -10.65
CA GLU A 69 21.51 -16.46 -11.21
C GLU A 69 21.38 -15.10 -11.90
N LEU A 70 20.26 -14.87 -12.59
CA LEU A 70 19.96 -13.57 -13.19
C LEU A 70 19.88 -12.48 -12.11
N TYR A 71 19.04 -12.66 -11.08
CA TYR A 71 18.86 -11.65 -10.03
C TYR A 71 20.05 -11.55 -9.06
N ARG A 72 20.93 -12.57 -8.98
CA ARG A 72 22.21 -12.46 -8.25
C ARG A 72 23.11 -11.34 -8.79
N LYS A 73 22.92 -10.92 -10.04
CA LYS A 73 23.62 -9.75 -10.62
C LYS A 73 23.12 -8.42 -10.03
N VAL A 74 21.95 -8.42 -9.41
CA VAL A 74 21.30 -7.24 -8.81
C VAL A 74 21.48 -7.23 -7.29
N THR A 75 21.22 -8.36 -6.63
CA THR A 75 21.37 -8.51 -5.18
C THR A 75 21.93 -9.88 -4.82
N PRO A 76 22.83 -9.99 -3.81
CA PRO A 76 23.27 -11.30 -3.34
C PRO A 76 22.20 -12.06 -2.54
N HIS A 77 21.08 -11.41 -2.17
CA HIS A 77 20.04 -11.98 -1.33
C HIS A 77 18.90 -12.57 -2.16
N ILE A 78 18.92 -13.90 -2.35
CA ILE A 78 17.89 -14.61 -3.11
C ILE A 78 17.16 -15.61 -2.22
N PHE A 79 15.83 -15.57 -2.24
CA PHE A 79 14.97 -16.58 -1.65
C PHE A 79 14.23 -17.36 -2.73
N LYS A 80 14.53 -18.66 -2.85
CA LYS A 80 13.86 -19.55 -3.81
C LYS A 80 12.57 -20.09 -3.18
N ALA A 81 11.44 -19.57 -3.61
CA ALA A 81 10.15 -20.07 -3.15
C ALA A 81 9.83 -21.43 -3.80
N ARG A 82 9.09 -22.26 -3.07
CA ARG A 82 8.77 -23.65 -3.47
C ARG A 82 8.10 -23.75 -4.85
N ASN A 83 7.23 -22.81 -5.18
CA ASN A 83 6.56 -22.70 -6.48
C ASN A 83 6.09 -21.26 -6.69
N ILE A 84 5.71 -20.95 -7.93
CA ILE A 84 5.28 -19.61 -8.35
C ILE A 84 4.11 -19.11 -7.49
N ARG A 85 3.09 -19.94 -7.27
CA ARG A 85 1.95 -19.60 -6.43
C ARG A 85 2.31 -19.19 -5.01
N THR A 86 3.34 -19.83 -4.42
CA THR A 86 3.86 -19.47 -3.09
C THR A 86 4.54 -18.10 -3.13
N ALA A 87 5.29 -17.80 -4.19
CA ALA A 87 5.94 -16.50 -4.35
C ALA A 87 4.92 -15.36 -4.57
N GLU A 88 3.86 -15.61 -5.35
CA GLU A 88 2.74 -14.67 -5.51
C GLU A 88 2.04 -14.40 -4.16
N ALA A 89 1.73 -15.47 -3.42
CA ALA A 89 1.09 -15.35 -2.10
C ALA A 89 1.94 -14.58 -1.09
N ALA A 90 3.26 -14.81 -1.08
CA ALA A 90 4.17 -14.10 -0.18
C ALA A 90 4.08 -12.58 -0.38
N LYS A 91 4.10 -12.11 -1.63
CA LYS A 91 4.02 -10.68 -1.93
C LYS A 91 2.71 -10.04 -1.45
N VAL A 92 1.59 -10.73 -1.65
CA VAL A 92 0.28 -10.20 -1.25
C VAL A 92 0.14 -10.15 0.27
N ILE A 93 0.64 -11.16 0.99
CA ILE A 93 0.59 -11.20 2.46
C ILE A 93 1.43 -10.07 3.08
N GLU A 94 2.59 -9.73 2.51
CA GLU A 94 3.42 -8.61 2.98
C GLU A 94 2.63 -7.29 3.05
N ASN A 95 1.85 -6.99 2.01
CA ASN A 95 1.07 -5.77 1.92
C ASN A 95 -0.21 -5.84 2.78
N ILE A 96 -0.87 -7.01 2.87
CA ILE A 96 -2.01 -7.21 3.77
C ILE A 96 -1.61 -7.02 5.23
N GLN A 97 -0.47 -7.59 5.65
CA GLN A 97 0.00 -7.46 7.03
C GLN A 97 0.25 -5.99 7.37
N ARG A 98 0.90 -5.25 6.47
CA ARG A 98 1.16 -3.82 6.65
C ARG A 98 -0.14 -3.02 6.73
N ASP A 99 -1.07 -3.26 5.82
CA ASP A 99 -2.39 -2.61 5.79
C ASP A 99 -3.17 -2.83 7.10
N LEU A 100 -3.26 -4.07 7.56
CA LEU A 100 -3.97 -4.44 8.79
C LEU A 100 -3.34 -3.83 10.03
N ASN A 101 -2.01 -3.79 10.11
CA ASN A 101 -1.33 -3.19 11.24
C ASN A 101 -1.52 -1.66 11.30
N VAL A 102 -1.50 -0.98 10.15
CA VAL A 102 -1.83 0.45 10.10
C VAL A 102 -3.30 0.68 10.47
N ALA A 103 -4.22 -0.16 9.98
CA ALA A 103 -5.63 -0.09 10.34
C ALA A 103 -5.86 -0.24 11.84
N LEU A 104 -5.19 -1.20 12.47
CA LEU A 104 -5.25 -1.38 13.92
C LEU A 104 -4.80 -0.11 14.65
N VAL A 105 -3.67 0.49 14.27
CA VAL A 105 -3.18 1.70 14.95
C VAL A 105 -4.07 2.91 14.66
N ASN A 106 -4.66 3.01 13.46
CA ASN A 106 -5.67 4.01 13.13
C ASN A 106 -6.93 3.89 14.01
N GLU A 107 -7.45 2.67 14.19
CA GLU A 107 -8.60 2.42 15.06
C GLU A 107 -8.28 2.77 16.52
N LEU A 108 -7.10 2.37 17.00
CA LEU A 108 -6.64 2.73 18.34
C LEU A 108 -6.53 4.25 18.52
N ALA A 109 -6.02 4.98 17.52
CA ALA A 109 -5.91 6.43 17.58
C ALA A 109 -7.29 7.10 17.79
N MET A 110 -8.31 6.64 17.06
CA MET A 110 -9.69 7.11 17.22
C MET A 110 -10.29 6.77 18.58
N ILE A 111 -9.95 5.61 19.15
CA ILE A 111 -10.39 5.21 20.50
C ILE A 111 -9.70 6.09 21.55
N PHE A 112 -8.39 6.30 21.43
CA PHE A 112 -7.60 7.09 22.37
C PHE A 112 -8.00 8.57 22.36
N GLU A 113 -8.36 9.14 21.20
CA GLU A 113 -8.94 10.48 21.11
C GLU A 113 -10.19 10.60 22.01
N LYS A 114 -11.12 9.62 21.94
CA LYS A 114 -12.33 9.60 22.77
C LYS A 114 -12.04 9.42 24.27
N MET A 115 -10.93 8.79 24.59
CA MET A 115 -10.47 8.58 25.97
C MET A 115 -9.65 9.76 26.52
N GLY A 116 -9.31 10.74 25.67
CA GLY A 116 -8.39 11.83 26.04
C GLY A 116 -6.94 11.36 26.25
N LEU A 117 -6.52 10.33 25.53
CA LEU A 117 -5.16 9.78 25.59
C LEU A 117 -4.33 10.20 24.38
N SER A 118 -3.06 10.55 24.60
CA SER A 118 -2.08 10.74 23.53
C SER A 118 -1.78 9.39 22.88
N THR A 119 -2.06 9.26 21.58
CA THR A 119 -1.75 8.03 20.84
C THR A 119 -0.24 7.76 20.83
N GLU A 120 0.58 8.80 20.70
CA GLU A 120 2.04 8.66 20.70
C GLU A 120 2.55 8.14 22.05
N ASP A 121 2.10 8.70 23.17
CA ASP A 121 2.51 8.28 24.52
C ASP A 121 2.16 6.80 24.77
N VAL A 122 0.98 6.37 24.30
CA VAL A 122 0.55 4.97 24.41
C VAL A 122 1.42 4.05 23.56
N LEU A 123 1.72 4.45 22.31
CA LEU A 123 2.59 3.68 21.43
C LEU A 123 4.03 3.61 21.96
N ASP A 124 4.55 4.70 22.55
CA ASP A 124 5.86 4.75 23.21
C ASP A 124 5.95 3.79 24.38
N ALA A 125 4.94 3.80 25.25
CA ALA A 125 4.84 2.85 26.35
C ALA A 125 4.78 1.40 25.84
N ALA A 126 3.96 1.12 24.82
CA ALA A 126 3.82 -0.22 24.25
C ALA A 126 5.10 -0.73 23.57
N ALA A 127 5.84 0.16 22.90
CA ALA A 127 7.08 -0.14 22.19
C ALA A 127 8.24 -0.59 23.10
N THR A 128 8.11 -0.43 24.42
CA THR A 128 9.07 -1.00 25.38
C THR A 128 9.05 -2.53 25.41
N LYS A 129 7.98 -3.16 24.92
CA LYS A 129 7.84 -4.63 24.86
C LYS A 129 8.58 -5.19 23.64
N TRP A 130 9.49 -6.13 23.87
CA TRP A 130 10.40 -6.70 22.87
C TRP A 130 9.75 -7.28 21.60
N ASN A 131 8.47 -7.67 21.64
CA ASN A 131 7.72 -8.22 20.50
C ASN A 131 6.57 -7.31 20.03
N PHE A 132 6.58 -6.04 20.41
CA PHE A 132 5.68 -5.05 19.85
C PHE A 132 6.28 -4.48 18.57
N TYR A 133 5.59 -4.65 17.45
CA TYR A 133 5.97 -4.04 16.19
C TYR A 133 5.30 -2.67 16.10
N ARG A 134 6.11 -1.61 16.15
CA ARG A 134 5.60 -0.24 16.12
C ARG A 134 5.14 0.12 14.70
N TYR A 135 3.88 0.50 14.59
CA TYR A 135 3.28 1.18 13.45
C TYR A 135 2.73 2.51 13.92
N SER A 136 2.61 3.47 13.01
CA SER A 136 2.05 4.79 13.29
C SER A 136 0.68 4.94 12.64
N PRO A 137 -0.26 5.68 13.25
CA PRO A 137 -1.51 6.02 12.59
C PRO A 137 -1.23 7.00 11.45
N GLY A 138 -2.10 7.02 10.46
CA GLY A 138 -1.97 7.92 9.33
C GLY A 138 -2.85 7.51 8.16
N LEU A 139 -2.74 8.32 7.11
CA LEU A 139 -3.39 8.05 5.85
C LEU A 139 -2.60 6.98 5.06
N VAL A 140 -3.33 6.07 4.40
CA VAL A 140 -2.73 4.99 3.60
C VAL A 140 -2.90 5.29 2.12
N GLY A 141 -1.79 5.56 1.43
CA GLY A 141 -1.76 5.92 0.02
C GLY A 141 -0.86 5.04 -0.86
N GLY A 142 -0.76 5.44 -2.12
CA GLY A 142 0.06 4.77 -3.14
C GLY A 142 -0.63 3.55 -3.77
N HIS A 143 0.08 2.84 -4.66
CA HIS A 143 -0.52 1.76 -5.45
C HIS A 143 -0.62 0.41 -4.72
N CYS A 144 0.26 0.15 -3.76
CA CYS A 144 0.39 -1.19 -3.20
C CYS A 144 -0.59 -1.45 -2.07
N ILE A 145 -0.51 -0.68 -0.99
CA ILE A 145 -1.26 -0.95 0.26
C ILE A 145 -2.77 -0.75 0.05
N PRO A 146 -3.23 0.29 -0.67
CA PRO A 146 -4.64 0.48 -0.98
C PRO A 146 -5.30 -0.59 -1.86
N VAL A 147 -4.52 -1.26 -2.72
CA VAL A 147 -5.07 -2.09 -3.80
C VAL A 147 -4.79 -3.58 -3.59
N ASP A 148 -3.56 -3.95 -3.26
CA ASP A 148 -3.11 -5.34 -3.21
C ASP A 148 -3.93 -6.23 -2.26
N PRO A 149 -4.41 -5.77 -1.08
CA PRO A 149 -5.30 -6.58 -0.25
C PRO A 149 -6.55 -7.06 -0.97
N TYR A 150 -7.08 -6.26 -1.91
CA TYR A 150 -8.27 -6.61 -2.68
C TYR A 150 -8.03 -7.73 -3.69
N TYR A 151 -6.80 -7.97 -4.15
CA TYR A 151 -6.49 -9.10 -5.03
C TYR A 151 -6.76 -10.44 -4.33
N LEU A 152 -6.35 -10.58 -3.06
CA LEU A 152 -6.63 -11.79 -2.31
C LEU A 152 -8.11 -11.88 -1.90
N VAL A 153 -8.77 -10.74 -1.60
CA VAL A 153 -10.21 -10.72 -1.34
C VAL A 153 -10.99 -11.20 -2.57
N TYR A 154 -10.61 -10.74 -3.77
CA TYR A 154 -11.20 -11.18 -5.03
C TYR A 154 -11.06 -12.70 -5.20
N LYS A 155 -9.83 -13.22 -5.11
CA LYS A 155 -9.58 -14.66 -5.26
C LYS A 155 -10.29 -15.49 -4.18
N ALA A 156 -10.32 -15.01 -2.94
CA ALA A 156 -11.03 -15.67 -1.85
C ALA A 156 -12.54 -15.75 -2.12
N ARG A 157 -13.13 -14.67 -2.64
CA ARG A 157 -14.55 -14.63 -3.01
C ARG A 157 -14.89 -15.61 -4.13
N GLU A 158 -14.03 -15.74 -5.14
CA GLU A 158 -14.20 -16.77 -6.19
C GLU A 158 -14.21 -18.20 -5.62
N LEU A 159 -13.47 -18.43 -4.54
CA LEU A 159 -13.43 -19.71 -3.82
C LEU A 159 -14.56 -19.87 -2.78
N GLY A 160 -15.50 -18.92 -2.72
CA GLY A 160 -16.62 -18.95 -1.77
C GLY A 160 -16.28 -18.51 -0.35
N TYR A 161 -15.09 -17.94 -0.12
CA TYR A 161 -14.70 -17.40 1.18
C TYR A 161 -14.83 -15.87 1.24
N HIS A 162 -15.57 -15.38 2.24
CA HIS A 162 -15.72 -13.95 2.47
C HIS A 162 -14.72 -13.45 3.53
N SER A 163 -13.72 -12.69 3.11
CA SER A 163 -12.68 -12.20 4.01
C SER A 163 -13.21 -11.09 4.92
N GLN A 164 -13.28 -11.35 6.22
CA GLN A 164 -13.74 -10.37 7.20
C GLN A 164 -12.61 -9.44 7.67
N VAL A 165 -11.46 -10.01 8.01
CA VAL A 165 -10.35 -9.25 8.61
C VAL A 165 -9.73 -8.25 7.63
N ILE A 166 -9.47 -8.70 6.39
CA ILE A 166 -8.88 -7.82 5.36
C ILE A 166 -9.82 -6.66 5.05
N LEU A 167 -11.12 -6.94 4.89
CA LEU A 167 -12.12 -5.91 4.59
C LEU A 167 -12.31 -4.93 5.77
N ALA A 168 -12.25 -5.41 7.01
CA ALA A 168 -12.32 -4.53 8.18
C ALA A 168 -11.14 -3.55 8.22
N GLY A 169 -9.91 -4.03 7.98
CA GLY A 169 -8.73 -3.17 7.93
C GLY A 169 -8.82 -2.10 6.83
N ARG A 170 -9.24 -2.50 5.63
CA ARG A 170 -9.50 -1.58 4.53
C ARG A 170 -10.55 -0.53 4.90
N SER A 171 -11.66 -0.94 5.48
CA SER A 171 -12.73 -0.03 5.89
C SER A 171 -12.25 1.02 6.90
N ILE A 172 -11.35 0.66 7.83
CA ILE A 172 -10.78 1.62 8.78
C ILE A 172 -9.83 2.59 8.07
N ASN A 173 -8.91 2.08 7.25
CA ASN A 173 -7.96 2.93 6.53
C ASN A 173 -8.66 3.89 5.55
N ASP A 174 -9.69 3.41 4.86
CA ASP A 174 -10.50 4.20 3.92
C ASP A 174 -11.36 5.27 4.64
N TYR A 175 -11.62 5.10 5.94
CA TYR A 175 -12.36 6.08 6.76
C TYR A 175 -11.47 7.25 7.23
N MET A 176 -10.15 7.07 7.31
CA MET A 176 -9.24 8.07 7.88
C MET A 176 -9.30 9.46 7.22
N PRO A 177 -9.43 9.60 5.88
CA PRO A 177 -9.59 10.91 5.26
C PRO A 177 -10.78 11.70 5.81
N LYS A 178 -11.92 11.02 5.99
CA LYS A 178 -13.14 11.61 6.56
C LYS A 178 -12.95 11.96 8.03
N HIS A 179 -12.33 11.06 8.80
CA HIS A 179 -12.03 11.33 10.21
C HIS A 179 -11.20 12.61 10.40
N ILE A 180 -10.15 12.79 9.60
CA ILE A 180 -9.30 14.00 9.63
C ILE A 180 -10.09 15.25 9.24
N ALA A 181 -10.96 15.16 8.23
CA ALA A 181 -11.83 16.26 7.85
C ALA A 181 -12.79 16.66 8.99
N GLU A 182 -13.42 15.68 9.65
CA GLU A 182 -14.29 15.90 10.80
C GLU A 182 -13.54 16.52 11.99
N MET A 183 -12.31 16.07 12.26
CA MET A 183 -11.44 16.69 13.28
C MET A 183 -11.15 18.16 12.96
N THR A 184 -10.83 18.45 11.70
CA THR A 184 -10.56 19.82 11.23
C THR A 184 -11.79 20.72 11.40
N VAL A 185 -12.99 20.22 11.07
CA VAL A 185 -14.25 20.93 11.26
C VAL A 185 -14.52 21.20 12.75
N ARG A 186 -14.28 20.23 13.64
CA ARG A 186 -14.38 20.44 15.10
C ARG A 186 -13.42 21.54 15.56
N ALA A 187 -12.16 21.50 15.13
CA ALA A 187 -11.17 22.50 15.49
C ALA A 187 -11.53 23.92 14.99
N LEU A 188 -12.07 24.05 13.78
CA LEU A 188 -12.58 25.34 13.29
C LEU A 188 -13.70 25.88 14.17
N ASN A 189 -14.63 25.03 14.59
CA ASN A 189 -15.74 25.40 15.46
C ASN A 189 -15.25 25.81 16.86
N GLU A 190 -14.31 25.08 17.45
CA GLU A 190 -13.68 25.41 18.73
C GLU A 190 -12.94 26.75 18.68
N ALA A 191 -12.33 27.08 17.53
CA ALA A 191 -11.70 28.37 17.28
C ALA A 191 -12.72 29.51 16.99
N GLY A 192 -14.02 29.24 17.04
CA GLY A 192 -15.08 30.21 16.75
C GLY A 192 -15.13 30.64 15.27
N LYS A 193 -14.60 29.83 14.35
CA LYS A 193 -14.63 30.12 12.91
C LYS A 193 -15.94 29.63 12.29
N VAL A 194 -16.47 30.41 11.36
CA VAL A 194 -17.55 29.95 10.49
C VAL A 194 -17.00 28.87 9.57
N ILE A 195 -17.54 27.65 9.62
CA ILE A 195 -17.04 26.52 8.83
C ILE A 195 -17.11 26.85 7.34
N LYS A 196 -18.29 27.22 6.84
CA LYS A 196 -18.46 27.62 5.43
C LYS A 196 -17.61 28.85 5.13
N SER A 197 -16.87 28.82 4.03
CA SER A 197 -15.95 29.88 3.59
C SER A 197 -14.74 30.11 4.52
N SER A 198 -14.49 29.22 5.49
CA SER A 198 -13.17 29.15 6.12
C SER A 198 -12.13 28.74 5.08
N ARG A 199 -10.90 29.25 5.23
CA ARG A 199 -9.76 28.91 4.38
C ARG A 199 -8.85 27.95 5.13
N VAL A 200 -8.55 26.82 4.52
CA VAL A 200 -7.64 25.80 5.07
C VAL A 200 -6.52 25.55 4.07
N LEU A 201 -5.27 25.61 4.56
CA LEU A 201 -4.08 25.21 3.80
C LEU A 201 -3.72 23.78 4.17
N VAL A 202 -3.74 22.88 3.19
CA VAL A 202 -3.23 21.51 3.28
C VAL A 202 -1.75 21.52 2.91
N MET A 203 -0.90 21.17 3.87
CA MET A 203 0.55 21.08 3.68
C MET A 203 0.95 19.61 3.53
N GLY A 204 1.39 19.23 2.34
CA GLY A 204 1.65 17.84 1.95
C GLY A 204 0.52 17.28 1.10
N LEU A 205 0.84 16.95 -0.15
CA LEU A 205 -0.08 16.40 -1.15
C LEU A 205 0.43 15.08 -1.73
N THR A 206 1.73 14.82 -1.65
CA THR A 206 2.28 13.51 -1.98
C THR A 206 1.72 12.42 -1.05
N TYR A 207 1.66 11.19 -1.55
CA TYR A 207 1.13 10.07 -0.74
C TYR A 207 2.11 9.63 0.35
N LYS A 208 3.39 10.01 0.24
CA LYS A 208 4.49 9.65 1.14
C LYS A 208 5.48 10.79 1.27
N GLU A 209 6.06 10.92 2.47
CA GLU A 209 7.18 11.83 2.75
C GLU A 209 8.34 11.62 1.76
N ASP A 210 8.97 12.72 1.36
CA ASP A 210 10.17 12.75 0.50
C ASP A 210 10.05 12.05 -0.87
N VAL A 211 8.83 11.72 -1.31
CA VAL A 211 8.57 11.09 -2.60
C VAL A 211 7.63 11.99 -3.42
N PRO A 212 8.06 12.53 -4.58
CA PRO A 212 7.26 13.42 -5.43
C PRO A 212 6.20 12.64 -6.22
N ASP A 213 5.30 11.95 -5.53
CA ASP A 213 4.26 11.12 -6.14
C ASP A 213 2.91 11.36 -5.46
N ILE A 214 1.93 11.71 -6.28
CA ILE A 214 0.56 12.10 -5.89
C ILE A 214 -0.47 11.02 -6.23
N ARG A 215 -0.05 9.93 -6.86
CA ARG A 215 -0.96 8.86 -7.28
C ARG A 215 -1.52 8.16 -6.05
N GLU A 216 -2.83 7.97 -6.04
CA GLU A 216 -3.56 7.41 -4.90
C GLU A 216 -3.24 8.15 -3.58
N SER A 217 -3.00 9.47 -3.66
CA SER A 217 -2.80 10.29 -2.46
C SER A 217 -4.11 10.36 -1.66
N PRO A 218 -4.11 9.91 -0.40
CA PRO A 218 -5.31 9.87 0.43
C PRO A 218 -5.75 11.29 0.86
N VAL A 219 -4.86 12.27 0.69
CA VAL A 219 -5.16 13.70 0.87
C VAL A 219 -6.30 14.16 -0.04
N ARG A 220 -6.47 13.54 -1.23
CA ARG A 220 -7.63 13.80 -2.11
C ARG A 220 -8.95 13.58 -1.38
N GLY A 221 -9.03 12.52 -0.57
CA GLY A 221 -10.19 12.22 0.26
C GLY A 221 -10.44 13.32 1.29
N VAL A 222 -9.39 13.77 1.98
CA VAL A 222 -9.49 14.86 2.98
C VAL A 222 -10.01 16.15 2.33
N ILE A 223 -9.43 16.53 1.19
CA ILE A 223 -9.81 17.74 0.46
C ILE A 223 -11.27 17.66 0.00
N LYS A 224 -11.69 16.51 -0.54
CA LYS A 224 -13.06 16.28 -0.97
C LYS A 224 -14.03 16.46 0.20
N GLU A 225 -13.78 15.78 1.32
CA GLU A 225 -14.63 15.85 2.52
C GLU A 225 -14.71 17.27 3.09
N LEU A 226 -13.59 18.00 3.16
CA LEU A 226 -13.61 19.40 3.62
C LEU A 226 -14.38 20.33 2.68
N LYS A 227 -14.27 20.13 1.36
CA LYS A 227 -15.05 20.89 0.36
C LYS A 227 -16.56 20.68 0.51
N GLU A 228 -17.01 19.51 0.96
CA GLU A 228 -18.44 19.24 1.23
C GLU A 228 -19.00 20.15 2.35
N TYR A 229 -18.16 20.62 3.29
CA TYR A 229 -18.53 21.61 4.29
C TYR A 229 -18.50 23.07 3.76
N GLY A 230 -18.16 23.26 2.48
CA GLY A 230 -18.01 24.58 1.87
C GLY A 230 -16.76 25.33 2.33
N ILE A 231 -15.72 24.60 2.76
CA ILE A 231 -14.41 25.16 3.12
C ILE A 231 -13.62 25.42 1.84
N GLU A 232 -12.95 26.56 1.77
CA GLU A 232 -12.00 26.92 0.72
C GLU A 232 -10.65 26.26 1.02
N ILE A 233 -10.18 25.39 0.13
CA ILE A 233 -8.96 24.60 0.33
C ILE A 233 -7.85 25.13 -0.55
N TYR A 234 -6.67 25.27 0.04
CA TYR A 234 -5.41 25.55 -0.63
C TYR A 234 -4.45 24.39 -0.39
N GLY A 235 -3.57 24.10 -1.35
CA GLY A 235 -2.55 23.07 -1.22
C GLY A 235 -1.15 23.64 -1.30
N TYR A 236 -0.22 23.04 -0.57
CA TYR A 236 1.20 23.30 -0.72
C TYR A 236 1.98 22.00 -0.51
N ASP A 237 2.88 21.70 -1.44
CA ASP A 237 3.84 20.62 -1.31
C ASP A 237 5.18 21.05 -1.93
N PRO A 238 6.30 21.00 -1.18
CA PRO A 238 7.60 21.44 -1.68
C PRO A 238 8.19 20.54 -2.78
N LEU A 239 7.67 19.32 -2.94
CA LEU A 239 8.15 18.35 -3.94
C LEU A 239 7.42 18.49 -5.29
N LEU A 240 6.30 19.20 -5.32
CA LEU A 240 5.44 19.34 -6.49
C LEU A 240 5.63 20.69 -7.17
N LYS A 241 5.30 20.74 -8.47
CA LYS A 241 5.33 21.97 -9.27
C LYS A 241 3.90 22.37 -9.65
N GLY A 242 3.68 23.67 -9.84
CA GLY A 242 2.36 24.32 -9.89
C GLY A 242 1.24 23.68 -10.72
N ALA A 243 1.53 22.93 -11.79
CA ALA A 243 0.52 22.35 -12.66
C ALA A 243 -0.21 21.13 -12.05
N ASP A 244 0.40 20.47 -11.06
CA ASP A 244 -0.12 19.21 -10.51
C ASP A 244 -1.29 19.43 -9.51
N PHE A 245 -1.55 20.66 -9.07
CA PHE A 245 -2.50 20.96 -8.00
C PHE A 245 -3.97 21.00 -8.47
N GLU A 246 -4.26 21.78 -9.51
CA GLU A 246 -5.63 21.95 -10.02
C GLU A 246 -6.16 20.66 -10.67
N ASP A 247 -5.36 20.01 -11.52
CA ASP A 247 -5.78 18.84 -12.27
C ASP A 247 -6.07 17.62 -11.37
N GLU A 248 -5.34 17.46 -10.26
CA GLU A 248 -5.39 16.25 -9.44
C GLU A 248 -6.15 16.42 -8.11
N PHE A 249 -6.25 17.65 -7.59
CA PHE A 249 -6.90 17.95 -6.31
C PHE A 249 -8.02 19.02 -6.43
N GLY A 250 -8.10 19.72 -7.57
CA GLY A 250 -9.10 20.77 -7.83
C GLY A 250 -8.99 21.98 -6.90
N ILE A 251 -7.78 22.30 -6.44
CA ILE A 251 -7.47 23.40 -5.50
C ILE A 251 -6.50 24.39 -6.13
#